data_AF-A0AAV0AHY0-F1
#
_entry.id   AF-A0AAV0AHY0-F1
#
_cell.length_a   1.000
_cell.length_b   1.000
_cell.length_c   1.000
_cell.angle_alpha   90.00
_cell.angle_beta   90.00
_cell.angle_gamma   90.00
#
_symmetry.space_group_name_H-M   'P 1'
#
loop_
_entity.id
_entity.type
_entity.pdbx_description
1 polymer ?
#
loop_
_entity_poly.entity_id
_entity_poly.type
_entity_poly.pdbx_seq_one_letter_code
_entity_poly.pdbx_strand_id
1 'polypeptide(L)'
;MFKFLKRKVFAIPFPRPVGVEIATEYAPSFLLYTLPRAILEKPKIDPKTGKKEKEKFTRKIKRNWQSWIESGEEIRRNELQEIGLWKKFNGFVAQSALKSMRIQSNNTIELLGRLPSEKKMGKVTIIYPEPKSIPDWLNVANLNPDEIKKEIFKNLKINEKKTRLQKLISAVFLPFTLAIDILFIVPLMLFEINLAYFILQKSRHKKLNILVKTEEKALVSCKAVGADIEGCKSPTGSIFEISVHNGNAFEKPIEFLLKLCSDNDDQHFTIDKDLRLLSSESTDKLANGFISLFLESVPDEVRARHRLNDRHVLDDLNQVMMRASKQYVKSLKLKKRARIRSKML
;
A
#
# COMPACT_ATOMS: atom_id res chain seq x y z
N MET A 1 -27.60 -2.70 10.88
CA MET A 1 -27.00 -1.41 10.45
C MET A 1 -25.50 -1.60 10.24
N PHE A 2 -25.00 -1.62 9.00
CA PHE A 2 -23.55 -1.79 8.76
C PHE A 2 -22.83 -0.47 9.03
N LYS A 3 -22.17 -0.32 10.19
CA LYS A 3 -21.30 0.83 10.46
C LYS A 3 -20.21 0.89 9.37
N PHE A 4 -20.24 1.93 8.53
CA PHE A 4 -19.16 2.21 7.59
C PHE A 4 -17.94 2.65 8.39
N LEU A 5 -16.99 1.74 8.55
CA LEU A 5 -15.80 1.98 9.36
C LEU A 5 -14.86 2.94 8.62
N LYS A 6 -14.55 4.09 9.25
CA LYS A 6 -13.56 5.05 8.78
C LYS A 6 -12.24 4.34 8.47
N ARG A 7 -11.67 4.59 7.29
CA ARG A 7 -10.37 4.03 6.88
C ARG A 7 -9.33 5.12 6.95
N LYS A 8 -8.19 4.83 7.56
CA LYS A 8 -7.08 5.76 7.65
C LYS A 8 -5.96 5.32 6.73
N VAL A 9 -5.48 6.24 5.92
CA VAL A 9 -4.32 6.07 5.05
C VAL A 9 -3.41 7.25 5.33
N PHE A 10 -2.17 6.98 5.72
CA PHE A 10 -1.15 7.98 5.89
C PHE A 10 -0.54 8.32 4.52
N ALA A 11 -0.59 9.58 4.13
CA ALA A 11 0.09 10.08 2.95
C ALA A 11 1.41 10.71 3.42
N ILE A 12 2.50 9.95 3.31
CA ILE A 12 3.84 10.34 3.75
C ILE A 12 4.52 11.03 2.56
N PRO A 13 4.80 12.34 2.61
CA PRO A 13 5.37 13.05 1.48
C PRO A 13 6.77 12.54 1.16
N PHE A 14 7.08 12.45 -0.13
CA PHE A 14 8.45 12.23 -0.58
C PHE A 14 9.23 13.55 -0.47
N PRO A 15 10.51 13.49 -0.04
CA PRO A 15 11.40 14.64 -0.14
C PRO A 15 11.63 14.98 -1.61
N ARG A 16 11.81 16.27 -1.91
CA ARG A 16 12.09 16.75 -3.26
C ARG A 16 13.59 16.68 -3.56
N PRO A 17 13.98 16.29 -4.78
CA PRO A 17 15.37 16.39 -5.21
C PRO A 17 15.83 17.85 -5.33
N VAL A 18 17.07 18.13 -4.93
CA VAL A 18 17.75 19.42 -5.13
C VAL A 18 18.17 19.57 -6.60
N GLY A 19 18.07 20.78 -7.14
CA GLY A 19 18.53 21.10 -8.51
C GLY A 19 17.69 20.50 -9.64
N VAL A 20 16.61 19.78 -9.33
CA VAL A 20 15.61 19.33 -10.31
C VAL A 20 14.39 20.23 -10.14
N GLU A 21 14.28 21.26 -10.98
CA GLU A 21 13.15 22.22 -10.99
C GLU A 21 11.76 21.57 -11.15
N ILE A 22 11.69 20.26 -11.39
CA ILE A 22 10.45 19.57 -11.65
C ILE A 22 10.37 18.34 -10.75
N ALA A 23 9.71 18.49 -9.61
CA ALA A 23 8.93 17.39 -9.03
C ALA A 23 7.89 17.00 -10.11
N THR A 24 8.27 16.04 -10.95
CA THR A 24 7.60 15.80 -12.24
C THR A 24 6.16 15.36 -12.05
N GLU A 25 5.30 15.75 -12.99
CA GLU A 25 3.88 15.39 -13.14
C GLU A 25 3.54 13.88 -12.92
N TYR A 26 4.54 12.99 -12.93
CA TYR A 26 4.41 11.53 -12.91
C TYR A 26 5.12 10.85 -11.74
N ALA A 27 5.96 11.57 -11.00
CA ALA A 27 6.53 11.04 -9.76
C ALA A 27 5.46 11.21 -8.67
N PRO A 28 5.19 10.18 -7.86
CA PRO A 28 4.26 10.34 -6.75
C PRO A 28 4.86 11.33 -5.74
N SER A 29 4.07 12.29 -5.27
CA SER A 29 4.45 13.26 -4.24
C SER A 29 4.39 12.65 -2.84
N PHE A 30 3.69 11.53 -2.66
CA PHE A 30 3.59 10.84 -1.37
C PHE A 30 3.47 9.32 -1.51
N LEU A 31 3.95 8.64 -0.47
CA LEU A 31 3.70 7.24 -0.17
C LEU A 31 2.35 7.10 0.55
N LEU A 32 1.48 6.19 0.10
CA LEU A 32 0.19 5.91 0.71
C LEU A 32 0.31 4.64 1.55
N TYR A 33 0.35 4.82 2.85
CA TYR A 33 0.56 3.75 3.81
C TYR A 33 -0.68 3.53 4.68
N THR A 34 -0.95 2.27 5.01
CA THR A 34 -1.90 1.89 6.06
C THR A 34 -1.30 0.72 6.81
N LEU A 35 -1.61 0.64 8.10
CA LEU A 35 -1.11 -0.41 8.98
C LEU A 35 -1.45 -1.81 8.44
N PRO A 36 -0.58 -2.81 8.69
CA PRO A 36 -0.78 -4.17 8.22
C PRO A 36 -2.05 -4.78 8.81
N ARG A 37 -2.73 -5.60 8.00
CA ARG A 37 -3.93 -6.30 8.42
C ARG A 37 -3.59 -7.59 9.15
N ALA A 38 -4.45 -7.97 10.09
CA ALA A 38 -4.46 -9.32 10.64
C ALA A 38 -4.69 -10.35 9.53
N ILE A 39 -4.07 -11.52 9.71
CA ILE A 39 -4.33 -12.70 8.88
C ILE A 39 -5.80 -13.07 9.02
N LEU A 40 -6.41 -13.51 7.93
CA LEU A 40 -7.77 -14.02 7.97
C LEU A 40 -7.86 -15.22 8.91
N GLU A 41 -8.71 -15.12 9.91
CA GLU A 41 -8.98 -16.24 10.81
C GLU A 41 -9.76 -17.35 10.09
N LYS A 42 -9.55 -18.59 10.56
CA LYS A 42 -10.39 -19.73 10.18
C LYS A 42 -11.83 -19.46 10.66
N PRO A 43 -12.85 -19.94 9.93
CA PRO A 43 -14.22 -19.81 10.39
C PRO A 43 -14.40 -20.45 11.76
N LYS A 44 -15.19 -19.81 12.63
CA LYS A 44 -15.48 -20.37 13.95
C LYS A 44 -16.31 -21.64 13.78
N ILE A 45 -16.09 -22.57 14.69
CA ILE A 45 -16.96 -23.74 14.84
C ILE A 45 -18.14 -23.25 15.66
N ASP A 46 -19.35 -23.42 15.12
CA ASP A 46 -20.55 -23.07 15.87
C ASP A 46 -20.67 -24.02 17.07
N PRO A 47 -20.64 -23.50 18.31
CA PRO A 47 -20.67 -24.32 19.51
C PRO A 47 -21.98 -25.11 19.65
N LYS A 48 -23.07 -24.66 19.02
CA LYS A 48 -24.37 -25.34 19.10
C LYS A 48 -24.54 -26.46 18.08
N THR A 49 -23.97 -26.32 16.89
CA THR A 49 -24.16 -27.27 15.80
C THR A 49 -22.93 -28.13 15.51
N GLY A 50 -21.77 -27.80 16.10
CA GLY A 50 -20.47 -28.45 15.82
C GLY A 50 -19.96 -28.24 14.39
N LYS A 51 -20.71 -27.50 13.55
CA LYS A 51 -20.39 -27.30 12.14
C LYS A 51 -19.52 -26.05 11.99
N LYS A 52 -18.54 -26.15 11.09
CA LYS A 52 -17.74 -24.99 10.67
C LYS A 52 -18.60 -24.06 9.83
N GLU A 53 -18.55 -22.77 10.13
CA GLU A 53 -19.16 -21.75 9.28
C GLU A 53 -18.65 -21.88 7.83
N LYS A 54 -19.56 -21.71 6.85
CA LYS A 54 -19.21 -21.80 5.43
C LYS A 54 -18.21 -20.71 5.04
N GLU A 55 -16.99 -21.11 4.67
CA GLU A 55 -15.97 -20.21 4.12
C GLU A 55 -16.10 -20.09 2.60
N LYS A 56 -16.16 -18.87 2.06
CA LYS A 56 -16.08 -18.66 0.61
C LYS A 56 -14.73 -19.13 0.07
N PHE A 57 -14.71 -19.84 -1.04
CA PHE A 57 -13.49 -20.35 -1.69
C PHE A 57 -12.39 -19.28 -1.85
N THR A 58 -12.75 -18.09 -2.35
CA THR A 58 -11.80 -16.97 -2.50
C THR A 58 -11.24 -16.45 -1.17
N ARG A 59 -11.99 -16.58 -0.07
CA ARG A 59 -11.52 -16.24 1.29
C ARG A 59 -10.55 -17.29 1.80
N LYS A 60 -10.86 -18.57 1.59
CA LYS A 60 -9.99 -19.71 1.94
C LYS A 60 -8.61 -19.59 1.27
N ILE A 61 -8.57 -19.28 -0.02
CA ILE A 61 -7.30 -19.11 -0.75
C ILE A 61 -6.51 -17.92 -0.21
N LYS A 62 -7.14 -16.77 -0.01
CA LYS A 62 -6.47 -15.60 0.58
C LYS A 62 -5.89 -15.90 1.96
N ARG A 63 -6.65 -16.64 2.80
CA ARG A 63 -6.21 -17.04 4.13
C ARG A 63 -5.00 -17.97 4.06
N ASN A 64 -5.05 -18.99 3.21
CA ASN A 64 -3.93 -19.93 3.04
C ASN A 64 -2.68 -19.20 2.52
N TRP A 65 -2.84 -18.34 1.51
CA TRP A 65 -1.76 -17.51 0.98
C TRP A 65 -1.12 -16.62 2.07
N GLN A 66 -1.94 -15.93 2.88
CA GLN A 66 -1.46 -15.12 4.01
C GLN A 66 -0.72 -15.96 5.05
N SER A 67 -1.24 -17.15 5.37
CA SER A 67 -0.62 -18.07 6.31
C SER A 67 0.73 -18.60 5.81
N TRP A 68 0.88 -18.85 4.51
CA TRP A 68 2.16 -19.28 3.94
C TRP A 68 3.19 -18.15 3.96
N ILE A 69 2.80 -16.92 3.60
CA ILE A 69 3.68 -15.75 3.72
C ILE A 69 4.17 -15.60 5.15
N GLU A 70 3.25 -15.65 6.13
CA GLU A 70 3.56 -15.52 7.55
C GLU A 70 4.55 -16.59 7.99
N SER A 71 4.28 -17.85 7.64
CA SER A 71 5.16 -18.96 7.96
C SER A 71 6.58 -18.71 7.42
N GLY A 72 6.69 -18.15 6.21
CA GLY A 72 7.98 -17.76 5.64
C GLY A 72 8.66 -16.59 6.36
N GLU A 73 7.91 -15.63 6.89
CA GLU A 73 8.47 -14.53 7.70
C GLU A 73 8.95 -15.03 9.07
N GLU A 74 8.13 -15.84 9.75
CA GLU A 74 8.46 -16.49 11.03
C GLU A 74 9.73 -17.36 10.89
N ILE A 75 9.86 -18.12 9.80
CA ILE A 75 11.07 -18.90 9.48
C ILE A 75 12.28 -17.99 9.31
N ARG A 76 12.15 -16.91 8.54
CA ARG A 76 13.26 -15.97 8.31
C ARG A 76 13.75 -15.33 9.62
N ARG A 77 12.86 -15.18 10.61
CA ARG A 77 13.16 -14.60 11.92
C ARG A 77 13.63 -15.62 12.95
N ASN A 78 13.74 -16.91 12.59
CA ASN A 78 14.01 -18.01 13.52
C ASN A 78 13.03 -18.07 14.71
N GLU A 79 11.79 -17.64 14.52
CA GLU A 79 10.76 -17.56 15.57
C GLU A 79 10.02 -18.90 15.81
N LEU A 80 10.33 -19.93 15.03
CA LEU A 80 9.69 -21.24 15.09
C LEU A 80 10.74 -22.35 15.21
N GLN A 81 10.79 -23.00 16.37
CA GLN A 81 11.79 -24.06 16.66
C GLN A 81 11.43 -25.42 16.06
N GLU A 82 10.14 -25.72 15.82
CA GLU A 82 9.69 -26.96 15.18
C GLU A 82 8.66 -26.71 14.08
N ILE A 83 9.07 -26.94 12.82
CA ILE A 83 8.21 -26.75 11.65
C ILE A 83 8.32 -27.95 10.73
N GLY A 84 7.18 -28.56 10.39
CA GLY A 84 7.14 -29.62 9.39
C GLY A 84 7.66 -29.16 8.01
N LEU A 85 8.35 -30.05 7.29
CA LEU A 85 8.99 -29.78 6.00
C LEU A 85 8.04 -29.10 4.99
N TRP A 86 6.78 -29.53 4.95
CA TRP A 86 5.75 -28.93 4.10
C TRP A 86 5.46 -27.45 4.41
N LYS A 87 5.44 -27.08 5.69
CA LYS A 87 5.21 -25.67 6.08
C LYS A 87 6.44 -24.81 5.77
N LYS A 88 7.66 -25.37 5.88
CA LYS A 88 8.90 -24.70 5.43
C LYS A 88 8.90 -24.48 3.92
N PHE A 89 8.60 -25.51 3.14
CA PHE A 89 8.51 -25.44 1.69
C PHE A 89 7.49 -24.40 1.22
N ASN A 90 6.25 -24.48 1.71
CA ASN A 90 5.19 -23.52 1.35
C ASN A 90 5.57 -22.08 1.72
N GLY A 91 6.19 -21.88 2.88
CA GLY A 91 6.67 -20.57 3.32
C GLY A 91 7.73 -20.00 2.38
N PHE A 92 8.73 -20.80 2.01
CA PHE A 92 9.78 -20.41 1.07
C PHE A 92 9.23 -20.05 -0.32
N VAL A 93 8.36 -20.90 -0.86
CA VAL A 93 7.73 -20.69 -2.18
C VAL A 93 6.86 -19.44 -2.17
N ALA A 94 6.03 -19.25 -1.14
CA ALA A 94 5.18 -18.07 -1.00
C ALA A 94 6.00 -16.78 -0.86
N GLN A 95 7.10 -16.80 -0.10
CA GLN A 95 8.02 -15.66 0.03
C GLN A 95 8.69 -15.30 -1.29
N SER A 96 9.16 -16.31 -2.03
CA SER A 96 9.78 -16.12 -3.35
C SER A 96 8.80 -15.51 -4.33
N ALA A 97 7.58 -16.05 -4.40
CA ALA A 97 6.50 -15.52 -5.22
C ALA A 97 6.09 -14.10 -4.79
N LEU A 98 6.00 -13.83 -3.48
CA LEU A 98 5.69 -12.50 -2.96
C LEU A 98 6.75 -11.47 -3.36
N LYS A 99 8.05 -11.82 -3.28
CA LYS A 99 9.15 -10.96 -3.72
C LYS A 99 8.99 -10.58 -5.20
N SER A 100 8.67 -11.56 -6.05
CA SER A 100 8.37 -11.33 -7.47
C SER A 100 7.16 -10.44 -7.70
N MET A 101 6.05 -10.68 -6.98
CA MET A 101 4.86 -9.81 -7.07
C MET A 101 5.15 -8.38 -6.62
N ARG A 102 6.00 -8.21 -5.61
CA ARG A 102 6.39 -6.90 -5.05
C ARG A 102 7.28 -6.09 -6.00
N ILE A 103 8.01 -6.73 -6.91
CA ILE A 103 8.74 -6.03 -7.98
C ILE A 103 7.75 -5.33 -8.93
N GLN A 104 6.56 -5.89 -9.13
CA GLN A 104 5.55 -5.39 -10.05
C GLN A 104 4.55 -4.41 -9.40
N SER A 105 4.48 -4.36 -8.07
CA SER A 105 3.59 -3.47 -7.33
C SER A 105 4.15 -2.06 -7.23
N ASN A 106 3.29 -1.06 -7.26
CA ASN A 106 3.63 0.30 -6.84
C ASN A 106 2.82 0.68 -5.60
N ASN A 107 3.11 1.86 -5.05
CA ASN A 107 2.43 2.44 -3.90
C ASN A 107 0.88 2.24 -3.93
N THR A 108 0.23 2.59 -5.04
CA THR A 108 -1.22 2.45 -5.21
C THR A 108 -1.70 1.00 -5.17
N ILE A 109 -1.00 0.07 -5.83
CA ILE A 109 -1.36 -1.37 -5.83
C ILE A 109 -1.23 -1.98 -4.44
N GLU A 110 -0.25 -1.55 -3.65
CA GLU A 110 -0.04 -1.99 -2.28
C GLU A 110 -1.14 -1.50 -1.35
N LEU A 111 -1.47 -0.21 -1.43
CA LEU A 111 -2.61 0.38 -0.73
C LEU A 111 -3.90 -0.40 -1.02
N LEU A 112 -4.20 -0.67 -2.31
CA LEU A 112 -5.38 -1.45 -2.70
C LEU A 112 -5.38 -2.86 -2.10
N GLY A 113 -4.20 -3.46 -1.90
CA GLY A 113 -4.08 -4.73 -1.18
C GLY A 113 -4.59 -4.64 0.26
N ARG A 114 -4.31 -3.52 0.93
CA ARG A 114 -4.59 -3.27 2.35
C ARG A 114 -5.92 -2.58 2.63
N LEU A 115 -6.59 -2.03 1.62
CA LEU A 115 -7.94 -1.51 1.78
C LEU A 115 -8.97 -2.64 1.99
N PRO A 116 -10.12 -2.37 2.61
CA PRO A 116 -11.15 -3.39 2.83
C PRO A 116 -11.77 -3.88 1.52
N SER A 117 -12.62 -4.92 1.61
CA SER A 117 -13.44 -5.34 0.48
C SER A 117 -14.34 -4.22 -0.02
N GLU A 118 -14.73 -4.29 -1.29
CA GLU A 118 -15.64 -3.38 -1.97
C GLU A 118 -16.89 -3.00 -1.13
N LYS A 119 -17.53 -3.99 -0.53
CA LYS A 119 -18.77 -3.82 0.25
C LYS A 119 -18.58 -3.05 1.57
N LYS A 120 -17.33 -2.86 2.00
CA LYS A 120 -16.94 -2.28 3.30
C LYS A 120 -15.99 -1.08 3.15
N MET A 121 -15.88 -0.52 1.93
CA MET A 121 -14.91 0.54 1.62
C MET A 121 -15.21 1.81 2.40
N GLY A 122 -16.45 2.29 2.40
CA GLY A 122 -16.81 3.55 3.05
C GLY A 122 -15.99 4.75 2.55
N LYS A 123 -15.97 5.83 3.32
CA LYS A 123 -15.03 6.94 3.11
C LYS A 123 -13.61 6.55 3.53
N VAL A 124 -12.63 7.00 2.76
CA VAL A 124 -11.21 6.83 3.03
C VAL A 124 -10.65 8.17 3.50
N THR A 125 -10.32 8.27 4.78
CA THR A 125 -9.63 9.43 5.33
C THR A 125 -8.14 9.31 5.06
N ILE A 126 -7.60 10.26 4.31
CA ILE A 126 -6.17 10.45 4.08
C ILE A 126 -5.65 11.39 5.17
N ILE A 127 -4.67 10.93 5.94
CA ILE A 127 -3.97 11.74 6.93
C ILE A 127 -2.69 12.25 6.28
N TYR A 128 -2.52 13.56 6.24
CA TYR A 128 -1.36 14.24 5.67
C TYR A 128 -0.75 15.20 6.70
N PRO A 129 0.57 15.35 6.78
CA PRO A 129 1.19 16.25 7.74
C PRO A 129 0.89 17.72 7.41
N GLU A 130 0.77 18.56 8.44
CA GLU A 130 0.68 20.00 8.25
C GLU A 130 2.03 20.53 7.75
N PRO A 131 2.07 21.44 6.75
CA PRO A 131 3.33 21.96 6.24
C PRO A 131 4.22 22.59 7.32
N LYS A 132 3.59 23.27 8.30
CA LYS A 132 4.29 23.91 9.43
C LYS A 132 4.89 22.94 10.43
N SER A 133 4.42 21.69 10.48
CA SER A 133 4.91 20.67 11.40
C SER A 133 6.11 19.89 10.85
N ILE A 134 6.53 20.18 9.61
CA ILE A 134 7.64 19.50 8.94
C ILE A 134 8.82 20.47 8.88
N PRO A 135 9.99 20.10 9.41
CA PRO A 135 11.19 20.91 9.28
C PRO A 135 11.56 21.19 7.81
N ASP A 136 11.94 22.44 7.51
CA ASP A 136 12.24 22.89 6.14
C ASP A 136 13.35 22.07 5.46
N TRP A 137 14.33 21.57 6.24
CA TRP A 137 15.44 20.77 5.74
C TRP A 137 15.01 19.42 5.13
N LEU A 138 13.79 18.94 5.40
CA LEU A 138 13.25 17.73 4.77
C LEU A 138 12.76 17.98 3.32
N ASN A 139 12.68 19.23 2.88
CA ASN A 139 12.36 19.65 1.51
C ASN A 139 11.16 18.92 0.89
N VAL A 140 10.01 18.91 1.57
CA VAL A 140 8.80 18.22 1.08
C VAL A 140 7.87 19.16 0.31
N ALA A 141 7.02 18.61 -0.57
CA ALA A 141 5.97 19.38 -1.23
C ALA A 141 4.92 19.88 -0.23
N ASN A 142 4.57 21.17 -0.27
CA ASN A 142 3.42 21.70 0.46
C ASN A 142 2.20 21.60 -0.49
N LEU A 143 1.39 20.56 -0.30
CA LEU A 143 0.20 20.32 -1.11
C LEU A 143 -1.05 20.69 -0.34
N ASN A 144 -1.97 21.40 -1.00
CA ASN A 144 -3.29 21.64 -0.44
C ASN A 144 -4.17 20.36 -0.50
N PRO A 145 -5.26 20.28 0.27
CA PRO A 145 -6.14 19.10 0.29
C PRO A 145 -6.65 18.65 -1.08
N ASP A 146 -6.93 19.58 -1.99
CA ASP A 146 -7.50 19.26 -3.30
C ASP A 146 -6.44 18.79 -4.30
N GLU A 147 -5.21 19.29 -4.20
CA GLU A 147 -4.04 18.77 -4.90
C GLU A 147 -3.77 17.32 -4.50
N ILE A 148 -3.82 17.02 -3.19
CA ILE A 148 -3.66 15.65 -2.67
C ILE A 148 -4.73 14.72 -3.27
N LYS A 149 -6.01 15.13 -3.24
CA LYS A 149 -7.10 14.34 -3.84
C LYS A 149 -6.89 14.12 -5.34
N LYS A 150 -6.55 15.20 -6.07
CA LYS A 150 -6.32 15.16 -7.52
C LYS A 150 -5.19 14.20 -7.87
N GLU A 151 -4.12 14.22 -7.10
CA GLU A 151 -2.98 13.33 -7.30
C GLU A 151 -3.31 11.87 -6.97
N ILE A 152 -4.00 11.59 -5.87
CA ILE A 152 -4.49 10.25 -5.53
C ILE A 152 -5.34 9.71 -6.68
N PHE A 153 -6.30 10.52 -7.14
CA PHE A 153 -7.21 10.12 -8.21
C PHE A 153 -6.48 9.87 -9.53
N LYS A 154 -5.52 10.73 -9.89
CA LYS A 154 -4.65 10.53 -11.06
C LYS A 154 -3.90 9.19 -10.95
N ASN A 155 -3.30 8.91 -9.80
CA ASN A 155 -2.58 7.66 -9.56
C ASN A 155 -3.49 6.43 -9.65
N LEU A 156 -4.73 6.52 -9.16
CA LEU A 156 -5.72 5.46 -9.32
C LEU A 156 -6.02 5.19 -10.81
N LYS A 157 -6.28 6.24 -11.60
CA LYS A 157 -6.58 6.11 -13.04
C LYS A 157 -5.43 5.46 -13.82
N ILE A 158 -4.19 5.88 -13.56
CA ILE A 158 -3.00 5.29 -14.20
C ILE A 158 -2.92 3.78 -13.93
N ASN A 159 -3.29 3.36 -12.71
CA ASN A 159 -3.24 1.95 -12.30
C ASN A 159 -4.45 1.11 -12.74
N GLU A 160 -5.52 1.73 -13.24
CA GLU A 160 -6.73 1.00 -13.63
C GLU A 160 -6.46 0.03 -14.79
N LYS A 161 -5.84 0.53 -15.86
CA LYS A 161 -5.46 -0.29 -17.02
C LYS A 161 -4.45 -1.38 -16.61
N LYS A 162 -3.46 -1.03 -15.79
CA LYS A 162 -2.42 -1.96 -15.31
C LYS A 162 -3.02 -3.12 -14.50
N THR A 163 -3.91 -2.85 -13.55
CA THR A 163 -4.57 -3.91 -12.76
C THR A 163 -5.49 -4.78 -13.59
N ARG A 164 -6.21 -4.19 -14.57
CA ARG A 164 -7.06 -4.92 -15.50
C ARG A 164 -6.23 -5.91 -16.32
N LEU A 165 -5.10 -5.45 -16.86
CA LEU A 165 -4.17 -6.28 -17.63
C LEU A 165 -3.56 -7.39 -16.78
N GLN A 166 -3.03 -7.08 -15.59
CA GLN A 166 -2.47 -8.09 -14.68
C GLN A 166 -3.49 -9.17 -14.29
N LYS A 167 -4.73 -8.77 -13.99
CA LYS A 167 -5.84 -9.69 -13.73
C LYS A 167 -6.09 -10.61 -14.94
N LEU A 168 -6.14 -10.05 -16.15
CA LEU A 168 -6.39 -10.81 -17.38
C LEU A 168 -5.26 -11.81 -17.66
N ILE A 169 -4.01 -11.36 -17.60
CA ILE A 169 -2.82 -12.19 -17.76
C ILE A 169 -2.87 -13.36 -16.78
N SER A 170 -3.04 -13.10 -15.48
CA SER A 170 -3.09 -14.16 -14.47
C SER A 170 -4.22 -15.18 -14.72
N ALA A 171 -5.37 -14.72 -15.24
CA ALA A 171 -6.51 -15.59 -15.55
C ALA A 171 -6.20 -16.54 -16.71
N VAL A 172 -5.56 -16.04 -17.77
CA VAL A 172 -5.16 -16.84 -18.93
C VAL A 172 -4.13 -17.89 -18.53
N PHE A 173 -3.21 -17.57 -17.62
CA PHE A 173 -2.19 -18.51 -17.16
C PHE A 173 -2.72 -19.61 -16.23
N LEU A 174 -3.93 -19.52 -15.66
CA LEU A 174 -4.46 -20.53 -14.74
C LEU A 174 -4.46 -21.96 -15.33
N PRO A 175 -5.04 -22.23 -16.52
CA PRO A 175 -5.01 -23.57 -17.11
C PRO A 175 -3.58 -24.07 -17.37
N PHE A 176 -2.67 -23.19 -17.80
CA PHE A 176 -1.27 -23.56 -18.05
C PHE A 176 -0.54 -23.93 -16.76
N THR A 177 -0.70 -23.14 -15.69
CA THR A 177 -0.09 -23.44 -14.40
C THR A 177 -0.64 -24.73 -13.78
N LEU A 178 -1.92 -25.03 -14.00
CA LEU A 178 -2.53 -26.29 -13.58
C LEU A 178 -1.96 -27.48 -14.36
N ALA A 179 -1.85 -27.35 -15.69
CA ALA A 179 -1.28 -28.41 -16.53
C ALA A 179 0.18 -28.70 -16.15
N ILE A 180 0.99 -27.67 -15.89
CA ILE A 180 2.37 -27.84 -15.43
C ILE A 180 2.41 -28.57 -14.08
N ASP A 181 1.63 -28.15 -13.10
CA ASP A 181 1.62 -28.82 -11.79
C ASP A 181 1.13 -30.28 -11.86
N ILE A 182 0.30 -30.65 -12.84
CA ILE A 182 -0.15 -32.04 -13.07
C ILE A 182 0.92 -32.86 -13.81
N LEU A 183 1.58 -32.27 -14.82
CA LEU A 183 2.52 -32.98 -15.68
C LEU A 183 3.90 -33.15 -15.04
N PHE A 184 4.33 -32.23 -14.17
CA PHE A 184 5.60 -32.31 -13.48
C PHE A 184 5.40 -32.98 -12.11
N ILE A 185 6.03 -34.14 -11.91
CA ILE A 185 5.94 -34.96 -10.68
C ILE A 185 6.41 -34.18 -9.42
N VAL A 186 7.14 -33.08 -9.61
CA VAL A 186 7.62 -32.22 -8.53
C VAL A 186 6.54 -31.20 -8.15
N PRO A 187 6.20 -31.05 -6.86
CA PRO A 187 5.20 -30.09 -6.41
C PRO A 187 5.71 -28.65 -6.55
N LEU A 188 5.47 -28.01 -7.70
CA LEU A 188 5.90 -26.63 -7.96
C LEU A 188 4.92 -25.57 -7.42
N MET A 189 3.68 -25.97 -7.12
CA MET A 189 2.59 -25.10 -6.63
C MET A 189 2.32 -23.87 -7.51
N LEU A 190 2.62 -23.95 -8.81
CA LEU A 190 2.47 -22.82 -9.72
C LEU A 190 1.01 -22.43 -9.86
N PHE A 191 0.10 -23.40 -9.82
CA PHE A 191 -1.34 -23.19 -9.86
C PHE A 191 -1.82 -22.46 -8.61
N GLU A 192 -1.46 -22.90 -7.40
CA GLU A 192 -1.86 -22.23 -6.16
C GLU A 192 -1.34 -20.80 -6.10
N ILE A 193 -0.09 -20.58 -6.52
CA ILE A 193 0.53 -19.25 -6.57
C ILE A 193 -0.20 -18.36 -7.56
N ASN A 194 -0.44 -18.84 -8.80
CA ASN A 194 -1.11 -18.05 -9.83
C ASN A 194 -2.59 -17.81 -9.47
N LEU A 195 -3.26 -18.77 -8.83
CA LEU A 195 -4.61 -18.63 -8.33
C LEU A 195 -4.70 -17.60 -7.20
N ALA A 196 -3.76 -17.63 -6.25
CA ALA A 196 -3.66 -16.61 -5.21
C ALA A 196 -3.41 -15.22 -5.84
N TYR A 197 -2.49 -15.13 -6.79
CA TYR A 197 -2.20 -13.90 -7.53
C TYR A 197 -3.42 -13.35 -8.26
N PHE A 198 -4.13 -14.19 -9.03
CA PHE A 198 -5.36 -13.84 -9.73
C PHE A 198 -6.42 -13.31 -8.76
N ILE A 199 -6.63 -13.99 -7.63
CA ILE A 199 -7.61 -13.56 -6.63
C ILE A 199 -7.24 -12.22 -5.99
N LEU A 200 -5.95 -11.98 -5.73
CA LEU A 200 -5.46 -10.68 -5.25
C LEU A 200 -5.68 -9.59 -6.29
N GLN A 201 -5.33 -9.83 -7.56
CA GLN A 201 -5.49 -8.85 -8.64
C GLN A 201 -6.96 -8.57 -8.94
N LYS A 202 -7.82 -9.59 -8.96
CA LYS A 202 -9.28 -9.44 -9.05
C LYS A 202 -9.81 -8.57 -7.92
N SER A 203 -9.33 -8.79 -6.69
CA SER A 203 -9.74 -7.99 -5.53
C SER A 203 -9.27 -6.54 -5.63
N ARG A 204 -8.02 -6.29 -6.05
CA ARG A 204 -7.46 -4.94 -6.23
C ARG A 204 -8.21 -4.17 -7.31
N HIS A 205 -8.45 -4.80 -8.47
CA HIS A 205 -9.18 -4.21 -9.58
C HIS A 205 -10.61 -3.82 -9.19
N LYS A 206 -11.32 -4.67 -8.43
CA LYS A 206 -12.66 -4.32 -7.93
C LYS A 206 -12.65 -3.10 -7.02
N LYS A 207 -11.70 -3.02 -6.08
CA LYS A 207 -11.55 -1.87 -5.18
C LYS A 207 -11.23 -0.61 -5.96
N LEU A 208 -10.28 -0.70 -6.89
CA LEU A 208 -9.86 0.40 -7.74
C LEU A 208 -11.01 0.95 -8.57
N ASN A 209 -11.75 0.08 -9.26
CA ASN A 209 -12.90 0.50 -10.08
C ASN A 209 -13.96 1.22 -9.24
N ILE A 210 -14.16 0.84 -7.97
CA ILE A 210 -15.12 1.52 -7.09
C ILE A 210 -14.59 2.88 -6.69
N LEU A 211 -13.33 2.98 -6.27
CA LEU A 211 -12.72 4.27 -5.92
C LEU A 211 -12.78 5.24 -7.10
N VAL A 212 -12.40 4.79 -8.30
CA VAL A 212 -12.42 5.60 -9.53
C VAL A 212 -13.86 6.02 -9.87
N LYS A 213 -14.81 5.07 -9.94
CA LYS A 213 -16.19 5.38 -10.32
C LYS A 213 -16.90 6.28 -9.31
N THR A 214 -16.67 6.08 -8.02
CA THR A 214 -17.27 6.94 -6.99
C THR A 214 -16.72 8.36 -7.11
N GLU A 215 -15.41 8.51 -7.30
CA GLU A 215 -14.80 9.83 -7.44
C GLU A 215 -15.19 10.53 -8.75
N GLU A 216 -15.29 9.80 -9.86
CA GLU A 216 -15.83 10.34 -11.13
C GLU A 216 -17.25 10.86 -10.98
N LYS A 217 -18.11 10.12 -10.26
CA LYS A 217 -19.48 10.57 -9.99
C LYS A 217 -19.51 11.83 -9.13
N ALA A 218 -18.64 11.92 -8.12
CA ALA A 218 -18.51 13.12 -7.30
C ALA A 218 -18.07 14.33 -8.16
N LEU A 219 -17.08 14.16 -9.03
CA LEU A 219 -16.60 15.20 -9.93
C LEU A 219 -17.66 15.68 -10.94
N VAL A 220 -18.41 14.75 -11.54
CA VAL A 220 -19.50 15.09 -12.48
C VAL A 220 -20.63 15.83 -11.75
N SER A 221 -21.00 15.36 -10.55
CA SER A 221 -22.00 16.02 -9.72
C SER A 221 -21.61 17.44 -9.35
N CYS A 222 -20.32 17.73 -9.11
CA CYS A 222 -19.87 19.08 -8.82
C CYS A 222 -19.92 20.00 -10.03
N LYS A 223 -19.51 19.50 -11.20
CA LYS A 223 -19.57 20.28 -12.45
C LYS A 223 -21.00 20.64 -12.85
N ALA A 224 -21.96 19.75 -12.60
CA ALA A 224 -23.38 20.00 -12.92
C ALA A 224 -24.04 21.09 -12.07
N VAL A 225 -23.47 21.42 -10.90
CA VAL A 225 -24.04 22.40 -9.96
C VAL A 225 -23.42 23.79 -10.16
N GLY A 226 -22.44 23.95 -11.06
CA GLY A 226 -21.78 25.24 -11.30
C GLY A 226 -21.02 25.79 -10.09
N ALA A 227 -20.78 24.94 -9.08
CA ALA A 227 -20.06 25.32 -7.87
C ALA A 227 -18.54 25.20 -8.11
N ASP A 228 -17.80 26.24 -7.73
CA ASP A 228 -16.36 26.14 -7.52
C ASP A 228 -16.08 25.00 -6.53
N ILE A 229 -14.98 24.28 -6.78
CA ILE A 229 -14.63 23.00 -6.13
C ILE A 229 -14.68 23.09 -4.59
N GLU A 230 -14.44 24.28 -4.03
CA GLU A 230 -14.40 24.56 -2.59
C GLU A 230 -15.77 24.48 -1.90
N GLY A 231 -16.89 24.67 -2.62
CA GLY A 231 -18.25 24.66 -2.06
C GLY A 231 -19.04 23.38 -2.32
N CYS A 232 -18.48 22.41 -3.04
CA CYS A 232 -19.24 21.30 -3.57
C CYS A 232 -19.65 20.27 -2.49
N LYS A 233 -20.79 20.48 -1.86
CA LYS A 233 -21.52 19.47 -1.09
C LYS A 233 -22.26 18.53 -2.05
N SER A 234 -21.52 17.74 -2.82
CA SER A 234 -22.11 16.67 -3.62
C SER A 234 -22.97 15.76 -2.72
N PRO A 235 -24.20 15.36 -3.15
CA PRO A 235 -25.05 14.44 -2.39
C PRO A 235 -24.39 13.07 -2.17
N THR A 236 -23.38 12.69 -2.97
CA THR A 236 -22.56 11.48 -2.79
C THR A 236 -21.20 11.74 -2.17
N GLY A 237 -20.66 12.96 -2.28
CA GLY A 237 -19.37 13.40 -1.71
C GLY A 237 -18.16 12.67 -2.31
N SER A 238 -16.97 13.29 -2.24
CA SER A 238 -15.72 12.59 -2.56
C SER A 238 -15.56 11.36 -1.65
N ILE A 239 -15.02 10.27 -2.20
CA ILE A 239 -14.70 9.08 -1.40
C ILE A 239 -13.50 9.33 -0.48
N PHE A 240 -12.71 10.36 -0.79
CA PHE A 240 -11.54 10.78 -0.03
C PHE A 240 -11.86 11.97 0.88
N GLU A 241 -11.55 11.80 2.15
CA GLU A 241 -11.59 12.86 3.15
C GLU A 241 -10.15 13.18 3.52
N ILE A 242 -9.72 14.43 3.39
CA ILE A 242 -8.35 14.82 3.78
C ILE A 242 -8.40 15.34 5.21
N SER A 243 -7.52 14.81 6.05
CA SER A 243 -7.30 15.23 7.42
C SER A 243 -5.85 15.69 7.54
N VAL A 244 -5.66 16.97 7.84
CA VAL A 244 -4.32 17.51 8.14
C VAL A 244 -3.96 17.17 9.58
N HIS A 245 -2.71 16.79 9.83
CA HIS A 245 -2.21 16.45 11.15
C HIS A 245 -1.06 17.36 11.55
N ASN A 246 -1.21 18.04 12.68
CA ASN A 246 -0.31 19.11 13.12
C ASN A 246 0.80 18.62 14.06
N GLY A 247 0.94 17.30 14.25
CA GLY A 247 1.97 16.69 15.10
C GLY A 247 3.19 16.20 14.34
N ASN A 248 4.23 15.81 15.09
CA ASN A 248 5.52 15.34 14.57
C ASN A 248 5.53 13.87 14.13
N ALA A 249 4.38 13.19 14.10
CA ALA A 249 4.29 11.76 13.77
C ALA A 249 4.84 11.40 12.39
N PHE A 250 4.93 12.37 11.47
CA PHE A 250 5.47 12.20 10.12
C PHE A 250 6.95 12.54 9.99
N GLU A 251 7.55 13.25 10.95
CA GLU A 251 8.92 13.76 10.85
C GLU A 251 9.93 12.62 10.65
N LYS A 252 9.94 11.62 11.55
CA LYS A 252 10.83 10.46 11.45
C LYS A 252 10.57 9.60 10.20
N PRO A 253 9.31 9.29 9.82
CA PRO A 253 9.01 8.66 8.54
C PRO A 253 9.57 9.39 7.31
N ILE A 254 9.48 10.72 7.27
CA ILE A 254 10.00 11.53 6.15
C ILE A 254 11.54 11.56 6.18
N GLU A 255 12.15 11.74 7.35
CA GLU A 255 13.61 11.63 7.55
C GLU A 255 14.15 10.29 7.02
N PHE A 256 13.46 9.20 7.34
CA PHE A 256 13.85 7.88 6.85
C PHE A 256 13.68 7.73 5.33
N LEU A 257 12.61 8.29 4.75
CA LEU A 257 12.46 8.33 3.30
C LEU A 257 13.57 9.15 2.61
N LEU A 258 13.99 10.27 3.20
CA LEU A 258 15.12 11.08 2.71
C LEU A 258 16.42 10.28 2.71
N LYS A 259 16.73 9.58 3.81
CA LYS A 259 17.85 8.66 3.88
C LYS A 259 17.81 7.62 2.77
N LEU A 260 16.68 6.94 2.62
CA LEU A 260 16.51 5.93 1.58
C LEU A 260 16.59 6.51 0.16
N CYS A 261 16.14 7.74 -0.06
CA CYS A 261 16.26 8.42 -1.35
C CYS A 261 17.73 8.78 -1.65
N SER A 262 18.47 9.30 -0.68
CA SER A 262 19.91 9.57 -0.76
C SER A 262 20.70 8.31 -1.06
N ASP A 263 20.40 7.19 -0.40
CA ASP A 263 21.07 5.90 -0.66
C ASP A 263 20.90 5.43 -2.12
N ASN A 264 19.86 5.91 -2.83
CA ASN A 264 19.59 5.58 -4.23
C ASN A 264 20.06 6.66 -5.23
N ASP A 265 20.28 7.91 -4.78
CA ASP A 265 20.67 9.08 -5.57
C ASP A 265 21.18 10.23 -4.67
N ASP A 266 22.41 10.09 -4.21
CA ASP A 266 23.11 11.02 -3.31
C ASP A 266 23.34 12.42 -3.93
N GLN A 267 23.41 12.50 -5.25
CA GLN A 267 23.59 13.75 -5.98
C GLN A 267 22.39 14.70 -5.87
N HIS A 268 21.18 14.15 -5.79
CA HIS A 268 19.95 14.94 -5.79
C HIS A 268 19.24 14.95 -4.43
N PHE A 269 19.55 13.99 -3.55
CA PHE A 269 19.01 13.93 -2.20
C PHE A 269 20.16 14.07 -1.21
N THR A 270 20.61 15.30 -1.01
CA THR A 270 21.71 15.61 -0.10
C THR A 270 21.23 15.60 1.35
N ILE A 271 21.96 14.89 2.19
CA ILE A 271 21.79 14.95 3.64
C ILE A 271 22.99 15.72 4.19
N ASP A 272 22.72 16.71 5.03
CA ASP A 272 23.78 17.39 5.76
C ASP A 272 24.53 16.38 6.63
N LYS A 273 25.86 16.31 6.49
CA LYS A 273 26.70 15.31 7.20
C LYS A 273 26.65 15.49 8.71
N ASP A 274 26.26 16.68 9.17
CA ASP A 274 26.11 17.00 10.59
C ASP A 274 24.75 16.53 11.17
N LEU A 275 23.78 16.19 10.32
CA LEU A 275 22.55 15.51 10.73
C LEU A 275 22.87 14.04 11.04
N ARG A 276 22.99 13.71 12.33
CA ARG A 276 23.02 12.31 12.82
C ARG A 276 21.69 11.63 12.49
N LEU A 277 21.53 11.14 11.26
CA LEU A 277 20.32 10.47 10.83
C LEU A 277 20.14 9.13 11.55
N LEU A 278 18.99 9.01 12.21
CA LEU A 278 18.42 7.80 12.84
C LEU A 278 19.46 6.91 13.56
N SER A 279 19.67 7.15 14.87
CA SER A 279 20.20 6.10 15.76
C SER A 279 19.22 4.91 15.81
N SER A 280 19.65 3.72 16.26
CA SER A 280 18.74 2.56 16.35
C SER A 280 17.53 2.81 17.25
N GLU A 281 17.64 3.69 18.25
CA GLU A 281 16.53 4.17 19.09
C GLU A 281 15.48 4.99 18.31
N SER A 282 15.84 5.56 17.17
CA SER A 282 14.95 6.36 16.33
C SER A 282 14.05 5.50 15.43
N THR A 283 14.41 4.23 15.22
CA THR A 283 13.64 3.30 14.36
C THR A 283 12.33 2.88 15.02
N ASP A 284 12.31 2.69 16.34
CA ASP A 284 11.10 2.33 17.09
C ASP A 284 10.06 3.45 17.05
N LYS A 285 10.52 4.70 16.99
CA LYS A 285 9.65 5.89 16.84
C LYS A 285 8.95 5.97 15.47
N LEU A 286 9.44 5.27 14.44
CA LEU A 286 8.83 5.28 13.09
C LEU A 286 7.43 4.64 13.07
N ALA A 287 7.26 3.54 13.81
CA ALA A 287 6.00 2.81 13.84
C ALA A 287 5.04 3.39 14.89
N ASN A 288 5.56 3.75 16.07
CA ASN A 288 4.76 4.12 17.23
C ASN A 288 3.89 5.36 17.00
N GLY A 289 4.39 6.36 16.25
CA GLY A 289 3.60 7.54 15.88
C GLY A 289 2.37 7.18 15.04
N PHE A 290 2.53 6.35 14.01
CA PHE A 290 1.41 5.91 13.18
C PHE A 290 0.47 4.94 13.89
N ILE A 291 0.98 4.07 14.77
CA ILE A 291 0.14 3.20 15.59
C ILE A 291 -0.74 4.05 16.52
N SER A 292 -0.16 5.02 17.23
CA SER A 292 -0.89 5.89 18.16
C SER A 292 -1.98 6.69 17.44
N LEU A 293 -1.64 7.37 16.35
CA LEU A 293 -2.61 8.10 15.52
C LEU A 293 -3.71 7.19 14.97
N PHE A 294 -3.38 5.96 14.60
CA PHE A 294 -4.37 5.00 14.15
C PHE A 294 -5.31 4.59 15.28
N LEU A 295 -4.77 4.25 16.45
CA LEU A 295 -5.53 3.84 17.62
C LEU A 295 -6.50 4.93 18.06
N GLU A 296 -6.04 6.17 18.22
CA GLU A 296 -6.86 7.32 18.63
C GLU A 296 -8.03 7.59 17.68
N SER A 297 -7.87 7.27 16.40
CA SER A 297 -8.81 7.68 15.35
C SER A 297 -9.77 6.59 14.87
N VAL A 298 -9.66 5.35 15.37
CA VAL A 298 -10.51 4.23 14.95
C VAL A 298 -11.13 3.45 16.12
N PRO A 299 -12.38 2.96 15.99
CA PRO A 299 -13.01 2.11 17.00
C PRO A 299 -12.32 0.75 17.19
N ASP A 300 -12.50 0.11 18.34
CA ASP A 300 -11.90 -1.20 18.68
C ASP A 300 -12.20 -2.30 17.64
N GLU A 301 -13.40 -2.30 17.06
CA GLU A 301 -13.76 -3.23 15.98
C GLU A 301 -12.86 -3.12 14.73
N VAL A 302 -12.26 -1.94 14.50
CA VAL A 302 -11.29 -1.70 13.43
C VAL A 302 -9.89 -2.08 13.89
N ARG A 303 -9.53 -1.76 15.14
CA ARG A 303 -8.24 -2.09 15.75
C ARG A 303 -7.98 -3.59 15.70
N ALA A 304 -8.98 -4.40 16.09
CA ALA A 304 -8.93 -5.87 16.08
C ALA A 304 -8.67 -6.50 14.69
N ARG A 305 -8.75 -5.73 13.60
CA ARG A 305 -8.50 -6.21 12.22
C ARG A 305 -7.08 -5.91 11.73
N HIS A 306 -6.28 -5.23 12.53
CA HIS A 306 -4.92 -4.82 12.19
C HIS A 306 -3.92 -5.52 13.11
N ARG A 307 -2.71 -5.72 12.59
CA ARG A 307 -1.57 -6.19 13.38
C ARG A 307 -0.84 -4.96 13.88
N LEU A 308 -1.08 -4.62 15.13
CA LEU A 308 -0.56 -3.42 15.78
C LEU A 308 0.66 -3.74 16.67
N ASN A 309 1.37 -4.84 16.38
CA ASN A 309 2.64 -5.14 17.04
C ASN A 309 3.72 -4.23 16.46
N ASP A 310 4.39 -3.45 17.30
CA ASP A 310 5.36 -2.40 16.91
C ASP A 310 6.42 -2.94 15.95
N ARG A 311 7.04 -4.09 16.27
CA ARG A 311 8.06 -4.72 15.44
C ARG A 311 7.51 -5.12 14.06
N HIS A 312 6.30 -5.65 13.99
CA HIS A 312 5.68 -6.04 12.72
C HIS A 312 5.31 -4.84 11.86
N VAL A 313 4.79 -3.77 12.49
CA VAL A 313 4.47 -2.52 11.81
C VAL A 313 5.75 -1.87 11.28
N LEU A 314 6.81 -1.83 12.09
CA LEU A 314 8.11 -1.29 11.72
C LEU A 314 8.71 -2.03 10.52
N ASP A 315 8.75 -3.37 10.58
CA ASP A 315 9.25 -4.20 9.48
C ASP A 315 8.44 -3.97 8.18
N ASP A 316 7.12 -3.92 8.27
CA ASP A 316 6.26 -3.65 7.11
C ASP A 316 6.48 -2.23 6.56
N LEU A 317 6.54 -1.22 7.42
CA LEU A 317 6.77 0.17 7.05
C LEU A 317 8.13 0.32 6.36
N ASN A 318 9.19 -0.25 6.93
CA ASN A 318 10.54 -0.27 6.37
C ASN A 318 10.55 -0.90 4.99
N GLN A 319 9.94 -2.08 4.83
CA GLN A 319 9.86 -2.76 3.53
C GLN A 319 9.08 -1.95 2.49
N VAL A 320 8.01 -1.27 2.88
CA VAL A 320 7.25 -0.39 1.97
C VAL A 320 8.08 0.82 1.57
N MET A 321 8.68 1.52 2.53
CA MET A 321 9.47 2.73 2.29
C MET A 321 10.68 2.44 1.41
N MET A 322 11.46 1.38 1.68
CA MET A 322 12.60 0.98 0.84
C MET A 322 12.22 0.73 -0.61
N ARG A 323 11.03 0.17 -0.87
CA ARG A 323 10.55 -0.10 -2.23
C ARG A 323 10.02 1.17 -2.88
N ALA A 324 9.28 1.96 -2.12
CA ALA A 324 8.69 3.20 -2.59
C ALA A 324 9.78 4.23 -2.97
N SER A 325 10.84 4.37 -2.17
CA SER A 325 11.99 5.24 -2.47
C SER A 325 12.71 4.84 -3.76
N LYS A 326 13.01 3.54 -3.94
CA LYS A 326 13.60 3.01 -5.18
C LYS A 326 12.76 3.33 -6.41
N GLN A 327 11.44 3.17 -6.31
CA GLN A 327 10.52 3.48 -7.41
C GLN A 327 10.43 4.97 -7.69
N TYR A 328 10.36 5.78 -6.63
CA TYR A 328 10.35 7.23 -6.70
C TYR A 328 11.60 7.75 -7.42
N VAL A 329 12.79 7.41 -6.95
CA VAL A 329 14.06 7.80 -7.58
C VAL A 329 14.15 7.31 -9.03
N LYS A 330 13.75 6.06 -9.30
CA LYS A 330 13.72 5.54 -10.69
C LYS A 330 12.77 6.34 -11.59
N SER A 331 11.62 6.78 -11.08
CA SER A 331 10.67 7.58 -11.84
C SER A 331 11.22 8.96 -12.23
N LEU A 332 12.07 9.54 -11.37
CA LEU A 332 12.79 10.79 -11.65
C LEU A 332 13.85 10.59 -12.76
N LYS A 333 14.64 9.51 -12.70
CA LYS A 333 15.71 9.20 -13.66
C LYS A 333 15.22 8.87 -15.08
N LEU A 334 14.13 8.11 -15.21
CA LEU A 334 13.61 7.69 -16.53
C LEU A 334 13.18 8.88 -17.42
N LYS A 335 12.77 10.00 -16.83
CA LYS A 335 12.31 11.17 -17.58
C LYS A 335 13.42 12.15 -17.96
N LYS A 336 14.53 12.22 -17.21
CA LYS A 336 15.73 12.96 -17.65
C LYS A 336 16.15 12.51 -19.06
N ARG A 337 16.14 11.19 -19.30
CA ARG A 337 16.45 10.59 -20.61
C ARG A 337 15.42 10.90 -21.69
N ALA A 338 14.13 10.90 -21.37
CA ALA A 338 13.07 11.23 -22.33
C ALA A 338 13.09 12.71 -22.75
N ARG A 339 13.38 13.62 -21.81
CA ARG A 339 13.47 15.07 -22.07
C ARG A 339 14.71 15.46 -22.86
N ILE A 340 15.85 14.80 -22.62
CA ILE A 340 17.06 15.00 -23.44
C ILE A 340 16.76 14.59 -24.89
N ARG A 341 16.10 13.45 -25.09
CA ARG A 341 15.70 12.99 -26.44
C ARG A 341 14.72 13.94 -27.14
N SER A 342 13.77 14.53 -26.43
CA SER A 342 12.81 15.48 -27.03
C SER A 342 13.38 16.88 -27.28
N LYS A 343 14.59 17.19 -26.79
CA LYS A 343 15.32 18.43 -27.10
C LYS A 343 16.37 18.24 -28.21
N MET A 344 16.65 17.00 -28.58
CA MET A 344 17.59 16.62 -29.66
C MET A 344 16.88 16.29 -30.97
N LEU A 345 15.55 16.24 -30.94
CA LEU A 345 14.63 16.18 -32.09
C LEU A 345 13.93 17.53 -32.17
#